data_AF-A0A1Y2EFC2-F1
#
_entry.id   AF-A0A1Y2EFC2-F1
#
_cell.length_a   1.000
_cell.length_b   1.000
_cell.length_c   1.000
_cell.angle_alpha   90.00
_cell.angle_beta   90.00
_cell.angle_gamma   90.00
#
_symmetry.space_group_name_H-M   'P 1'
#
loop_
_entity.id
_entity.type
_entity.pdbx_description
1 polymer ?
#
loop_
_entity_poly.entity_id
_entity_poly.type
_entity_poly.pdbx_seq_one_letter_code
_entity_poly.pdbx_strand_id
1 'polypeptide(L)'
;MALLVWGILFTSFSQGNAISIRSNAACGFHLSTSSSSGEISVGQLSNGQARAGKGIKPSVFTWFGDAFLDQQGRGCWWTPPTSVLQCDINQQPDHRFEIGCDGTLSYLSQSTFYQCQTGDDDQVNIYLSSSGGNCQPISLVTSGCGSLSPQPQPQPTVHPAPVLPPAPVSCPPDLDGPFESPHLIIPIDKAHPTKPYGSSLFGQVSENASTIFNFDIPLSSAATDQSCKTIFAFPTKDQLQTSSYFFTGDGLVSFARLGEDVGVGLDTTYDKAVEMGRGERELGVFELRPGNTYVIESFECKELAGREVVYVMMVAKGYGDGVETCLVYFQDWNPSPIGLFIRKC
;
A
#
# COMPACT_ATOMS: atom_id res chain seq x y z
N MET A 1 -37.24 38.71 54.34
CA MET A 1 -37.24 37.23 54.42
C MET A 1 -37.52 36.71 53.02
N ALA A 2 -36.48 36.39 52.26
CA ALA A 2 -36.58 35.79 50.94
C ALA A 2 -35.81 34.46 51.00
N LEU A 3 -36.53 33.35 50.82
CA LEU A 3 -36.00 31.99 50.83
C LEU A 3 -35.46 31.67 49.43
N LEU A 4 -34.16 31.40 49.36
CA LEU A 4 -33.48 30.79 48.21
C LEU A 4 -33.84 29.31 48.14
N VAL A 5 -34.44 28.87 47.02
CA VAL A 5 -34.58 27.46 46.67
C VAL A 5 -33.56 27.16 45.56
N TRP A 6 -32.61 26.29 45.88
CA TRP A 6 -31.65 25.72 44.93
C TRP A 6 -32.35 24.66 44.06
N GLY A 7 -32.38 24.87 42.74
CA GLY A 7 -32.68 23.84 41.76
C GLY A 7 -31.37 23.28 41.20
N ILE A 8 -31.07 22.02 41.52
CA ILE A 8 -29.92 21.28 40.98
C ILE A 8 -30.30 20.79 39.57
N LEU A 9 -29.75 21.41 38.52
CA LEU A 9 -29.76 20.83 37.19
C LEU A 9 -28.60 19.82 37.07
N PHE A 10 -28.92 18.54 36.95
CA PHE A 10 -28.01 17.54 36.42
C PHE A 10 -28.06 17.60 34.89
N THR A 11 -27.05 18.19 34.26
CA THR A 11 -26.79 17.98 32.84
C THR A 11 -25.68 16.94 32.72
N SER A 12 -26.07 15.71 32.38
CA SER A 12 -25.15 14.63 32.03
C SER A 12 -24.29 15.06 30.83
N PHE A 13 -22.98 15.15 31.04
CA PHE A 13 -22.01 15.21 29.95
C PHE A 13 -21.95 13.84 29.28
N SER A 14 -22.69 13.65 28.20
CA SER A 14 -22.37 12.63 27.22
C SER A 14 -21.17 13.12 26.40
N GLN A 15 -19.95 12.85 26.86
CA GLN A 15 -18.80 12.81 25.96
C GLN A 15 -19.02 11.62 25.03
N GLY A 16 -19.64 11.88 23.89
CA GLY A 16 -19.53 10.98 22.75
C GLY A 16 -18.05 10.94 22.38
N ASN A 17 -17.41 9.80 22.64
CA ASN A 17 -16.14 9.48 22.00
C ASN A 17 -16.44 9.40 20.50
N ALA A 18 -16.28 10.53 19.81
CA ALA A 18 -16.02 10.51 18.38
C ALA A 18 -14.69 9.77 18.23
N ILE A 19 -14.76 8.50 17.87
CA ILE A 19 -13.62 7.77 17.33
C ILE A 19 -13.28 8.52 16.04
N SER A 20 -12.36 9.48 16.13
CA SER A 20 -11.69 10.00 14.94
C SER A 20 -10.99 8.80 14.31
N ILE A 21 -11.60 8.26 13.26
CA ILE A 21 -10.89 7.42 12.30
C ILE A 21 -9.85 8.34 11.68
N ARG A 22 -8.64 8.34 12.25
CA ARG A 22 -7.51 9.08 11.72
C ARG A 22 -7.21 8.49 10.35
N SER A 23 -7.37 9.32 9.33
CA SER A 23 -7.15 9.04 7.92
C SER A 23 -5.75 8.48 7.69
N ASN A 24 -5.64 7.17 7.50
CA ASN A 24 -4.44 6.51 7.03
C ASN A 24 -4.45 6.53 5.49
N ALA A 25 -3.36 7.02 4.86
CA ALA A 25 -2.97 6.84 3.45
C ALA A 25 -4.05 6.98 2.37
N ALA A 26 -4.50 8.22 2.13
CA ALA A 26 -5.53 8.59 1.15
C ALA A 26 -4.97 9.05 -0.21
N CYS A 27 -4.80 8.15 -1.19
CA CYS A 27 -4.63 8.54 -2.60
C CYS A 27 -6.01 8.61 -3.29
N GLY A 28 -6.24 9.67 -4.08
CA GLY A 28 -7.49 9.87 -4.79
C GLY A 28 -7.44 9.16 -6.14
N PHE A 29 -8.49 8.43 -6.51
CA PHE A 29 -8.60 7.78 -7.81
C PHE A 29 -10.00 7.91 -8.40
N HIS A 30 -10.10 7.79 -9.72
CA HIS A 30 -11.36 7.55 -10.43
C HIS A 30 -11.45 6.07 -10.78
N LEU A 31 -12.67 5.53 -10.76
CA LEU A 31 -12.95 4.16 -11.18
C LEU A 31 -13.65 4.18 -12.54
N SER A 32 -13.33 3.24 -13.42
CA SER A 32 -14.02 3.02 -14.70
C SER A 32 -14.29 1.53 -14.91
N THR A 33 -15.41 1.22 -15.55
CA THR A 33 -15.68 -0.14 -16.06
C THR A 33 -14.96 -0.28 -17.40
N SER A 34 -14.15 -1.32 -17.59
CA SER A 34 -13.43 -1.61 -18.83
C SER A 34 -13.94 -2.91 -19.47
N SER A 35 -14.22 -2.85 -20.76
CA SER A 35 -14.82 -3.94 -21.55
C SER A 35 -14.38 -3.85 -23.01
N SER A 36 -14.75 -4.83 -23.84
CA SER A 36 -14.51 -4.76 -25.30
C SER A 36 -15.21 -3.58 -25.98
N SER A 37 -16.24 -3.00 -25.35
CA SER A 37 -16.93 -1.80 -25.83
C SER A 37 -16.27 -0.48 -25.40
N GLY A 38 -15.15 -0.54 -24.67
CA GLY A 38 -14.43 0.62 -24.15
C GLY A 38 -14.61 0.82 -22.64
N GLU A 39 -14.13 1.96 -22.17
CA GLU A 39 -14.17 2.35 -20.76
C GLU A 39 -15.28 3.36 -20.48
N ILE A 40 -15.98 3.17 -19.36
CA ILE A 40 -17.04 4.08 -18.91
C ILE A 40 -16.76 4.45 -17.46
N SER A 41 -16.67 5.75 -17.19
CA SER A 41 -16.40 6.24 -15.85
C SER A 41 -17.50 5.87 -14.87
N VAL A 42 -17.08 5.48 -13.67
CA VAL A 42 -17.95 5.19 -12.54
C VAL A 42 -18.18 6.46 -11.73
N GLY A 43 -19.44 6.70 -11.43
CA GLY A 43 -19.89 7.68 -10.46
C GLY A 43 -20.76 7.05 -9.39
N GLN A 44 -21.43 7.90 -8.63
CA GLN A 44 -22.35 7.46 -7.59
C GLN A 44 -23.69 8.20 -7.66
N LEU A 45 -24.75 7.49 -7.27
CA LEU A 45 -26.02 8.12 -6.92
C LEU A 45 -25.92 8.79 -5.54
N SER A 46 -26.91 9.62 -5.19
CA SER A 46 -26.94 10.32 -3.90
C SER A 46 -26.94 9.35 -2.70
N ASN A 47 -27.56 8.18 -2.85
CA ASN A 47 -27.54 7.11 -1.84
C ASN A 47 -26.21 6.33 -1.79
N GLY A 48 -25.24 6.65 -2.64
CA GLY A 48 -23.90 6.06 -2.62
C GLY A 48 -23.71 4.83 -3.51
N GLN A 49 -24.76 4.35 -4.18
CA GLN A 49 -24.65 3.26 -5.13
C GLN A 49 -23.75 3.65 -6.31
N ALA A 50 -22.74 2.83 -6.60
CA ALA A 50 -21.85 3.05 -7.74
C ALA A 50 -22.55 2.64 -9.05
N ARG A 51 -22.48 3.53 -10.05
CA ARG A 51 -23.03 3.30 -11.40
C ARG A 51 -22.06 3.76 -12.46
N ALA A 52 -22.22 3.24 -13.67
CA ALA A 52 -21.61 3.78 -14.88
C ALA A 52 -22.69 4.01 -15.94
N GLY A 53 -22.37 4.78 -16.97
CA GLY A 53 -23.26 5.04 -18.10
C GLY A 53 -23.79 6.47 -18.15
N LYS A 54 -24.80 6.69 -18.98
CA LYS A 54 -25.26 8.03 -19.35
C LYS A 54 -25.80 8.81 -18.15
N GLY A 55 -25.36 10.06 -18.03
CA GLY A 55 -25.82 10.98 -16.98
C GLY A 55 -25.20 10.73 -15.60
N ILE A 56 -24.38 9.69 -15.44
CA ILE A 56 -23.61 9.47 -14.22
C ILE A 56 -22.37 10.36 -14.23
N LYS A 57 -22.20 11.19 -13.19
CA LYS A 57 -21.02 12.04 -13.04
C LYS A 57 -19.89 11.23 -12.37
N PRO A 58 -18.66 11.23 -12.92
CA PRO A 58 -17.55 10.52 -12.32
C PRO A 58 -17.32 10.94 -10.85
N SER A 59 -17.14 9.96 -9.98
CA SER A 59 -16.78 10.17 -8.57
C SER A 59 -15.27 10.08 -8.39
N VAL A 60 -14.75 10.76 -7.36
CA VAL A 60 -13.42 10.45 -6.82
C VAL A 60 -13.61 9.50 -5.64
N PHE A 61 -12.75 8.51 -5.55
CA PHE A 61 -12.63 7.60 -4.43
C PHE A 61 -11.30 7.86 -3.73
N THR A 62 -11.26 7.55 -2.45
CA THR A 62 -10.06 7.69 -1.62
C THR A 62 -9.64 6.31 -1.18
N TRP A 63 -8.54 5.82 -1.75
CA TRP A 63 -7.93 4.56 -1.37
C TRP A 63 -7.33 4.66 0.02
N PHE A 64 -7.39 3.60 0.82
CA PHE A 64 -6.64 3.50 2.07
C PHE A 64 -6.36 2.04 2.45
N GLY A 65 -5.10 1.66 2.60
CA GLY A 65 -4.71 0.28 2.89
C GLY A 65 -5.18 -0.68 1.80
N ASP A 66 -6.13 -1.57 2.13
CA ASP A 66 -6.77 -2.53 1.23
C ASP A 66 -8.29 -2.26 1.07
N ALA A 67 -8.71 -1.00 1.27
CA ALA A 67 -10.09 -0.54 1.20
C ALA A 67 -10.17 0.85 0.54
N PHE A 68 -11.39 1.33 0.27
CA PHE A 68 -11.57 2.71 -0.20
C PHE A 68 -12.88 3.34 0.27
N LEU A 69 -12.88 4.67 0.31
CA LEU A 69 -14.02 5.52 0.65
C LEU A 69 -14.44 6.33 -0.58
N ASP A 70 -15.64 6.87 -0.58
CA ASP A 70 -16.01 7.93 -1.53
C ASP A 70 -15.60 9.34 -1.07
N GLN A 71 -15.87 10.34 -1.90
CA GLN A 71 -15.64 11.76 -1.61
C GLN A 71 -16.32 12.28 -0.32
N GLN A 72 -17.38 11.62 0.15
CA GLN A 72 -18.08 11.99 1.37
C GLN A 72 -17.57 11.21 2.60
N GLY A 73 -16.54 10.38 2.43
CA GLY A 73 -15.99 9.54 3.49
C GLY A 73 -16.83 8.31 3.82
N ARG A 74 -17.75 7.91 2.93
CA ARG A 74 -18.56 6.70 3.11
C ARG A 74 -17.77 5.46 2.74
N GLY A 75 -17.84 4.42 3.55
CA GLY A 75 -17.16 3.15 3.29
C GLY A 75 -17.77 2.41 2.11
N CYS A 76 -16.94 2.11 1.11
CA CYS A 76 -17.34 1.36 -0.07
C CYS A 76 -17.25 -0.16 0.17
N TRP A 77 -18.30 -0.89 -0.22
CA TRP A 77 -18.49 -2.30 0.10
C TRP A 77 -19.40 -2.99 -0.93
N TRP A 78 -19.41 -4.32 -0.93
CA TRP A 78 -20.30 -5.15 -1.74
C TRP A 78 -21.55 -5.53 -0.94
N THR A 79 -22.67 -4.86 -1.22
CA THR A 79 -23.93 -4.98 -0.46
C THR A 79 -24.50 -6.41 -0.42
N PRO A 80 -24.75 -7.03 0.74
CA PRO A 80 -25.49 -8.28 0.82
C PRO A 80 -27.01 -8.08 0.62
N PRO A 81 -27.73 -9.03 0.03
CA PRO A 81 -27.24 -10.23 -0.67
C PRO A 81 -26.93 -9.96 -2.15
N THR A 82 -27.12 -8.74 -2.64
CA THR A 82 -27.13 -8.40 -4.06
C THR A 82 -25.74 -8.29 -4.68
N SER A 83 -24.72 -8.09 -3.86
CA SER A 83 -23.32 -7.83 -4.18
C SER A 83 -23.10 -6.64 -5.12
N VAL A 84 -23.84 -5.55 -4.93
CA VAL A 84 -23.65 -4.28 -5.66
C VAL A 84 -22.60 -3.44 -4.96
N LEU A 85 -21.70 -2.81 -5.72
CA LEU A 85 -20.75 -1.83 -5.19
C LEU A 85 -21.51 -0.57 -4.74
N GLN A 86 -21.38 -0.23 -3.47
CA GLN A 86 -22.04 0.92 -2.86
C GLN A 86 -21.14 1.53 -1.80
N CYS A 87 -21.29 2.83 -1.51
CA CYS A 87 -20.61 3.48 -0.39
C CYS A 87 -21.64 4.14 0.53
N ASP A 88 -21.82 3.61 1.73
CA ASP A 88 -22.92 3.98 2.64
C ASP A 88 -22.44 4.80 3.85
N ILE A 89 -23.34 5.65 4.39
CA ILE A 89 -23.06 6.42 5.59
C ILE A 89 -22.89 5.46 6.77
N ASN A 90 -21.82 5.65 7.56
CA ASN A 90 -21.45 4.80 8.69
C ASN A 90 -21.14 3.34 8.33
N GLN A 91 -20.97 3.04 7.05
CA GLN A 91 -20.55 1.71 6.62
C GLN A 91 -19.05 1.57 6.75
N GLN A 92 -18.62 0.46 7.35
CA GLN A 92 -17.22 0.04 7.26
C GLN A 92 -16.98 -0.49 5.84
N PRO A 93 -16.00 0.04 5.11
CA PRO A 93 -15.71 -0.45 3.78
C PRO A 93 -15.22 -1.90 3.84
N ASP A 94 -15.47 -2.62 2.76
CA ASP A 94 -14.86 -3.92 2.61
C ASP A 94 -13.35 -3.78 2.42
N HIS A 95 -12.62 -4.72 3.00
CA HIS A 95 -11.18 -4.86 2.88
C HIS A 95 -10.84 -5.86 1.76
N ARG A 96 -9.55 -6.04 1.47
CA ARG A 96 -9.04 -6.92 0.38
C ARG A 96 -9.28 -6.42 -1.04
N PHE A 97 -9.46 -5.12 -1.20
CA PHE A 97 -9.24 -4.50 -2.49
C PHE A 97 -7.74 -4.36 -2.74
N GLU A 98 -7.31 -4.55 -3.99
CA GLU A 98 -5.95 -4.22 -4.42
C GLU A 98 -5.99 -3.48 -5.77
N ILE A 99 -5.15 -2.45 -5.93
CA ILE A 99 -4.94 -1.76 -7.22
C ILE A 99 -3.60 -2.21 -7.78
N GLY A 100 -3.62 -2.80 -8.97
CA GLY A 100 -2.43 -3.20 -9.71
C GLY A 100 -1.67 -2.03 -10.31
N CYS A 101 -0.42 -2.27 -10.71
CA CYS A 101 0.43 -1.30 -11.41
C CYS A 101 -0.13 -0.86 -12.78
N ASP A 102 -1.02 -1.66 -13.36
CA ASP A 102 -1.77 -1.35 -14.58
C ASP A 102 -3.05 -0.55 -14.27
N GLY A 103 -3.28 -0.19 -13.01
CA GLY A 103 -4.50 0.45 -12.53
C GLY A 103 -5.68 -0.51 -12.34
N THR A 104 -5.55 -1.81 -12.61
CA THR A 104 -6.67 -2.76 -12.46
C THR A 104 -6.99 -2.97 -10.99
N LEU A 105 -8.26 -2.77 -10.62
CA LEU A 105 -8.77 -3.07 -9.29
C LEU A 105 -9.15 -4.55 -9.19
N SER A 106 -8.75 -5.18 -8.10
CA SER A 106 -9.15 -6.54 -7.74
C SER A 106 -9.73 -6.59 -6.32
N TYR A 107 -10.54 -7.62 -6.04
CA TYR A 107 -11.13 -7.89 -4.73
C TYR A 107 -11.03 -9.38 -4.44
N LEU A 108 -10.43 -9.78 -3.31
CA LEU A 108 -10.18 -11.20 -2.98
C LEU A 108 -9.53 -11.96 -4.16
N SER A 109 -8.54 -11.34 -4.80
CA SER A 109 -7.84 -11.85 -6.00
C SER A 109 -8.68 -12.02 -7.28
N GLN A 110 -9.97 -11.66 -7.26
CA GLN A 110 -10.81 -11.58 -8.46
C GLN A 110 -10.65 -10.21 -9.12
N SER A 111 -10.43 -10.20 -10.45
CA SER A 111 -10.39 -8.99 -11.28
C SER A 111 -11.56 -8.87 -12.27
N THR A 112 -12.42 -9.90 -12.35
CA THR A 112 -13.64 -9.87 -13.16
C THR A 112 -14.83 -9.43 -12.31
N PHE A 113 -15.54 -8.42 -12.75
CA PHE A 113 -16.79 -7.92 -12.16
C PHE A 113 -17.89 -7.95 -13.22
N TYR A 114 -19.09 -7.52 -12.87
CA TYR A 114 -20.22 -7.50 -13.80
C TYR A 114 -20.86 -6.13 -13.83
N GLN A 115 -21.09 -5.60 -15.03
CA GLN A 115 -21.99 -4.48 -15.23
C GLN A 115 -23.34 -5.03 -15.67
N CYS A 116 -24.42 -4.68 -14.99
CA CYS A 116 -25.77 -5.14 -15.33
C CYS A 116 -26.69 -3.96 -15.56
N GLN A 117 -27.53 -4.06 -16.58
CA GLN A 117 -28.45 -2.99 -16.97
C GLN A 117 -29.43 -2.70 -15.83
N THR A 118 -29.67 -1.42 -15.56
CA THR A 118 -30.66 -1.00 -14.56
C THR A 118 -32.06 -0.84 -15.14
N GLY A 119 -32.17 -0.70 -16.46
CA GLY A 119 -33.40 -0.30 -17.15
C GLY A 119 -33.56 1.23 -17.29
N ASP A 120 -32.64 2.01 -16.72
CA ASP A 120 -32.66 3.48 -16.76
C ASP A 120 -31.60 4.01 -17.75
N ASP A 121 -32.02 4.62 -18.86
CA ASP A 121 -31.15 5.45 -19.74
C ASP A 121 -29.71 4.93 -19.97
N ASP A 122 -29.53 3.66 -20.30
CA ASP A 122 -28.22 3.00 -20.52
C ASP A 122 -27.25 3.06 -19.31
N GLN A 123 -27.79 3.15 -18.09
CA GLN A 123 -27.02 3.00 -16.86
C GLN A 123 -26.84 1.54 -16.48
N VAL A 124 -25.71 1.27 -15.83
CA VAL A 124 -25.36 -0.04 -15.30
C VAL A 124 -24.98 0.06 -13.83
N ASN A 125 -25.42 -0.95 -13.07
CA ASN A 125 -24.92 -1.22 -11.72
C ASN A 125 -23.69 -2.11 -11.82
N ILE A 126 -22.76 -1.96 -10.87
CA ILE A 126 -21.53 -2.74 -10.78
C ILE A 126 -21.70 -3.80 -9.71
N TYR A 127 -21.45 -5.06 -10.07
CA TYR A 127 -21.65 -6.21 -9.21
C TYR A 127 -20.38 -7.05 -9.07
N LEU A 128 -20.23 -7.66 -7.90
CA LEU A 128 -19.20 -8.66 -7.62
C LEU A 128 -19.47 -9.98 -8.35
N SER A 129 -20.75 -10.31 -8.56
CA SER A 129 -21.20 -11.53 -9.25
C SER A 129 -22.36 -11.21 -10.20
N SER A 130 -22.66 -12.09 -11.15
CA SER A 130 -23.72 -11.88 -12.15
C SER A 130 -25.13 -12.08 -11.54
N SER A 131 -25.55 -11.18 -10.65
CA SER A 131 -26.84 -11.25 -9.93
C SER A 131 -27.92 -10.28 -10.46
N GLY A 132 -27.58 -9.39 -11.39
CA GLY A 132 -28.51 -8.45 -12.03
C GLY A 132 -29.11 -8.93 -13.36
N GLY A 133 -29.91 -8.07 -14.00
CA GLY A 133 -30.44 -8.32 -15.35
C GLY A 133 -29.46 -7.92 -16.45
N ASN A 134 -29.32 -8.76 -17.48
CA ASN A 134 -28.48 -8.50 -18.67
C ASN A 134 -27.04 -8.11 -18.33
N CYS A 135 -26.38 -8.89 -17.46
CA CYS A 135 -25.02 -8.65 -17.02
C CYS A 135 -23.99 -8.97 -18.11
N GLN A 136 -22.91 -8.19 -18.16
CA GLN A 136 -21.71 -8.46 -18.95
C GLN A 136 -20.47 -8.41 -18.05
N PRO A 137 -19.48 -9.29 -18.27
CA PRO A 137 -18.24 -9.25 -17.52
C PRO A 137 -17.43 -8.00 -17.88
N ILE A 138 -16.79 -7.41 -16.88
CA ILE A 138 -15.94 -6.22 -16.99
C ILE A 138 -14.71 -6.36 -16.10
N SER A 139 -13.68 -5.58 -16.40
CA SER A 139 -12.65 -5.22 -15.41
C SER A 139 -13.00 -3.87 -14.79
N LEU A 140 -12.55 -3.64 -13.56
CA LEU A 140 -12.56 -2.32 -12.97
C LEU A 140 -11.15 -1.74 -13.05
N VAL A 141 -11.01 -0.56 -13.62
CA VAL A 141 -9.71 0.12 -13.78
C VAL A 141 -9.74 1.46 -13.07
N THR A 142 -8.59 1.86 -12.56
CA THR A 142 -8.40 3.08 -11.79
C THR A 142 -7.48 4.05 -12.52
N SER A 143 -7.75 5.33 -12.35
CA SER A 143 -6.83 6.39 -12.75
C SER A 143 -6.55 7.31 -11.57
N GLY A 144 -5.28 7.73 -11.43
CA GLY A 144 -4.79 8.53 -10.30
C GLY A 144 -3.86 7.73 -9.38
N CYS A 145 -4.39 6.72 -8.67
CA CYS A 145 -3.56 5.81 -7.87
C CYS A 145 -2.95 4.72 -8.78
N GLY A 146 -1.61 4.65 -8.86
CA GLY A 146 -0.90 3.48 -9.39
C GLY A 146 -1.00 3.22 -10.91
N SER A 147 -1.57 4.11 -11.73
CA SER A 147 -1.71 3.87 -13.17
C SER A 147 -0.43 4.21 -13.95
N LEU A 148 0.40 3.21 -14.25
CA LEU A 148 1.36 3.26 -15.37
C LEU A 148 0.73 2.57 -16.58
N SER A 149 0.73 3.23 -17.74
CA SER A 149 0.17 2.68 -18.97
C SER A 149 0.89 1.38 -19.38
N PRO A 150 0.20 0.29 -19.81
CA PRO A 150 0.87 -0.96 -20.12
C PRO A 150 1.62 -0.90 -21.46
N GLN A 151 2.90 -1.29 -21.48
CA GLN A 151 3.60 -1.76 -22.68
C GLN A 151 3.95 -3.26 -22.53
N PRO A 152 4.04 -4.03 -23.64
CA PRO A 152 4.29 -5.47 -23.59
C PRO A 152 5.68 -5.82 -23.03
N GLN A 153 5.74 -6.79 -22.10
CA GLN A 153 6.98 -7.31 -21.51
C GLN A 153 7.84 -8.10 -22.54
N PRO A 154 9.15 -7.84 -22.64
CA PRO A 154 10.12 -8.80 -23.18
C PRO A 154 10.53 -9.82 -22.10
N GLN A 155 10.71 -11.09 -22.51
CA GLN A 155 11.24 -12.17 -21.64
C GLN A 155 12.72 -11.93 -21.27
N PRO A 156 13.18 -12.24 -20.04
CA PRO A 156 14.58 -12.11 -19.66
C PRO A 156 15.44 -13.24 -20.22
N THR A 157 16.60 -12.89 -20.78
CA THR A 157 17.71 -13.81 -21.04
C THR A 157 18.55 -14.00 -19.79
N VAL A 158 18.74 -15.26 -19.37
CA VAL A 158 19.51 -15.67 -18.19
C VAL A 158 21.00 -15.44 -18.42
N HIS A 159 21.63 -14.61 -17.59
CA HIS A 159 23.10 -14.57 -17.43
C HIS A 159 23.47 -15.08 -16.02
N PRO A 160 24.54 -15.90 -15.86
CA PRO A 160 24.92 -16.43 -14.55
C PRO A 160 25.63 -15.38 -13.69
N ALA A 161 25.25 -15.29 -12.42
CA ALA A 161 25.93 -14.48 -11.42
C ALA A 161 27.32 -15.06 -11.04
N PRO A 162 28.33 -14.23 -10.73
CA PRO A 162 29.62 -14.70 -10.22
C PRO A 162 29.50 -15.23 -8.78
N VAL A 163 30.13 -16.37 -8.52
CA VAL A 163 30.18 -17.00 -7.19
C VAL A 163 31.37 -16.43 -6.39
N LEU A 164 31.09 -15.85 -5.21
CA LEU A 164 32.10 -15.44 -4.22
C LEU A 164 32.32 -16.53 -3.15
N PRO A 165 33.52 -16.65 -2.55
CA PRO A 165 33.89 -17.69 -1.58
C PRO A 165 33.24 -17.49 -0.19
N PRO A 166 33.16 -18.53 0.66
CA PRO A 166 32.39 -18.50 1.90
C PRO A 166 33.12 -17.79 3.05
N ALA A 167 32.40 -16.91 3.76
CA ALA A 167 32.85 -16.26 5.00
C ALA A 167 32.27 -16.96 6.26
N PRO A 168 32.93 -16.88 7.43
CA PRO A 168 32.63 -17.71 8.60
C PRO A 168 31.44 -17.21 9.44
N VAL A 169 30.79 -18.17 10.12
CA VAL A 169 29.59 -18.07 10.99
C VAL A 169 28.42 -17.36 10.30
N SER A 170 27.74 -18.11 9.43
CA SER A 170 26.71 -17.59 8.53
C SER A 170 25.46 -17.12 9.27
N CYS A 171 25.23 -15.81 9.30
CA CYS A 171 23.91 -15.20 9.40
C CYS A 171 23.29 -15.29 7.99
N PRO A 172 22.45 -16.29 7.69
CA PRO A 172 21.96 -16.47 6.33
C PRO A 172 21.00 -15.34 5.97
N PRO A 173 20.76 -15.08 4.67
CA PRO A 173 19.78 -14.10 4.23
C PRO A 173 18.35 -14.67 4.32
N ASP A 174 18.00 -15.34 5.42
CA ASP A 174 16.64 -15.79 5.72
C ASP A 174 16.09 -15.05 6.96
N LEU A 175 14.87 -15.37 7.38
CA LEU A 175 14.23 -14.79 8.57
C LEU A 175 14.06 -15.82 9.69
N ASP A 176 14.90 -16.86 9.72
CA ASP A 176 14.84 -17.92 10.74
C ASP A 176 15.47 -17.44 12.06
N GLY A 177 14.70 -16.69 12.85
CA GLY A 177 15.14 -16.19 14.14
C GLY A 177 14.38 -14.93 14.56
N PRO A 178 14.80 -14.26 15.64
CA PRO A 178 14.20 -13.00 16.05
C PRO A 178 14.42 -11.93 14.96
N PHE A 179 13.33 -11.34 14.50
CA PHE A 179 13.33 -10.21 13.58
C PHE A 179 12.36 -9.12 14.03
N GLU A 180 12.63 -7.91 13.58
CA GLU A 180 11.74 -6.76 13.71
C GLU A 180 11.11 -6.47 12.34
N SER A 181 9.81 -6.16 12.33
CA SER A 181 9.12 -5.56 11.19
C SER A 181 9.10 -4.03 11.35
N PRO A 182 8.88 -3.24 10.28
CA PRO A 182 8.74 -1.81 10.39
C PRO A 182 7.58 -1.47 11.33
N HIS A 183 7.78 -0.49 12.21
CA HIS A 183 6.70 0.05 13.05
C HIS A 183 5.89 1.13 12.35
N LEU A 184 6.47 1.73 11.31
CA LEU A 184 5.81 2.73 10.49
C LEU A 184 6.26 2.59 9.03
N ILE A 185 5.29 2.53 8.13
CA ILE A 185 5.50 2.50 6.67
C ILE A 185 4.82 3.74 6.10
N ILE A 186 5.56 4.59 5.38
CA ILE A 186 5.02 5.84 4.83
C ILE A 186 5.21 5.86 3.31
N PRO A 187 4.12 5.94 2.54
CA PRO A 187 4.20 6.22 1.12
C PRO A 187 4.51 7.70 0.91
N ILE A 188 5.49 7.97 0.06
CA ILE A 188 5.82 9.32 -0.41
C ILE A 188 5.73 9.36 -1.94
N ASP A 189 5.37 10.52 -2.47
CA ASP A 189 5.08 10.70 -3.89
C ASP A 189 5.84 11.89 -4.45
N LYS A 190 6.72 11.64 -5.42
CA LYS A 190 7.49 12.66 -6.11
C LYS A 190 6.61 13.65 -6.88
N ALA A 191 5.48 13.20 -7.42
CA ALA A 191 4.58 14.05 -8.20
C ALA A 191 3.77 15.00 -7.29
N HIS A 192 3.63 14.67 -6.01
CA HIS A 192 2.95 15.49 -4.99
C HIS A 192 3.86 15.70 -3.77
N PRO A 193 4.98 16.43 -3.92
CA PRO A 193 6.11 16.30 -3.02
C PRO A 193 5.88 16.87 -1.61
N THR A 194 4.88 17.74 -1.46
CA THR A 194 4.48 18.37 -0.19
C THR A 194 3.29 17.69 0.47
N LYS A 195 2.69 16.66 -0.15
CA LYS A 195 1.51 15.98 0.39
C LYS A 195 1.93 14.85 1.33
N PRO A 196 1.53 14.87 2.61
CA PRO A 196 1.68 13.72 3.49
C PRO A 196 0.57 12.71 3.23
N TYR A 197 0.93 11.44 3.20
CA TYR A 197 -0.05 10.36 3.06
C TYR A 197 -0.31 9.66 4.40
N GLY A 198 0.56 9.79 5.41
CA GLY A 198 0.38 9.09 6.69
C GLY A 198 0.86 7.64 6.64
N SER A 199 0.42 6.84 7.59
CA SER A 199 0.85 5.44 7.72
C SER A 199 0.15 4.53 6.71
N SER A 200 0.86 3.50 6.26
CA SER A 200 0.43 2.43 5.38
C SER A 200 0.82 1.07 5.97
N LEU A 201 0.26 -0.01 5.41
CA LEU A 201 0.73 -1.39 5.62
C LEU A 201 1.41 -1.95 4.35
N PHE A 202 1.50 -1.14 3.29
CA PHE A 202 1.98 -1.53 1.99
C PHE A 202 3.32 -0.88 1.69
N GLY A 203 4.25 -1.70 1.17
CA GLY A 203 5.42 -1.20 0.47
C GLY A 203 5.07 -0.94 -1.00
N GLN A 204 5.48 0.22 -1.50
CA GLN A 204 5.29 0.65 -2.88
C GLN A 204 6.55 1.30 -3.47
N VAL A 205 6.84 1.00 -4.72
CA VAL A 205 7.87 1.66 -5.51
C VAL A 205 7.41 1.76 -6.96
N SER A 206 7.53 2.96 -7.53
CA SER A 206 7.29 3.26 -8.95
C SER A 206 8.03 4.56 -9.32
N GLU A 207 7.83 5.08 -10.53
CA GLU A 207 8.42 6.36 -10.96
C GLU A 207 8.29 7.48 -9.91
N ASN A 208 7.09 7.55 -9.34
CA ASN A 208 6.67 8.60 -8.42
C ASN A 208 6.52 8.09 -7.00
N ALA A 209 6.11 6.83 -6.81
CA ALA A 209 5.94 6.25 -5.49
C ALA A 209 7.27 5.77 -4.90
N SER A 210 7.53 6.12 -3.65
CA SER A 210 8.58 5.51 -2.83
C SER A 210 8.02 5.20 -1.45
N THR A 211 8.70 4.32 -0.70
CA THR A 211 8.25 3.93 0.64
C THR A 211 9.36 4.17 1.65
N ILE A 212 9.01 4.84 2.74
CA ILE A 212 9.83 4.95 3.94
C ILE A 212 9.43 3.86 4.93
N PHE A 213 10.40 3.18 5.50
CA PHE A 213 10.23 2.20 6.57
C PHE A 213 10.97 2.68 7.80
N ASN A 214 10.27 2.83 8.91
CA ASN A 214 10.84 3.17 10.20
C ASN A 214 10.78 1.95 11.12
N PHE A 215 11.88 1.73 11.83
CA PHE A 215 12.06 0.69 12.84
C PHE A 215 12.51 1.35 14.15
N ASP A 216 11.85 1.01 15.25
CA ASP A 216 12.33 1.35 16.59
C ASP A 216 13.08 0.15 17.15
N ILE A 217 14.40 0.21 17.19
CA ILE A 217 15.18 -0.93 17.64
C ILE A 217 15.14 -0.97 19.18
N PRO A 218 14.71 -2.09 19.79
CA PRO A 218 14.59 -2.14 21.24
C PRO A 218 15.95 -2.03 21.92
N LEU A 219 16.02 -1.32 23.05
CA LEU A 219 17.24 -1.17 23.87
C LEU A 219 17.85 -2.50 24.31
N SER A 220 17.04 -3.56 24.43
CA SER A 220 17.54 -4.91 24.74
C SER A 220 18.54 -5.43 23.69
N SER A 221 18.54 -4.88 22.48
CA SER A 221 19.51 -5.19 21.42
C SER A 221 20.94 -4.69 21.73
N ALA A 222 21.11 -3.84 22.75
CA ALA A 222 22.42 -3.35 23.20
C ALA A 222 23.22 -4.39 24.00
N ALA A 223 22.54 -5.41 24.54
CA ALA A 223 23.13 -6.40 25.43
C ALA A 223 23.86 -7.55 24.70
N THR A 224 23.92 -7.49 23.37
CA THR A 224 24.40 -8.57 22.51
C THR A 224 25.46 -8.06 21.55
N ASP A 225 26.61 -8.76 21.43
CA ASP A 225 27.57 -8.59 20.33
C ASP A 225 27.10 -9.32 19.05
N GLN A 226 25.79 -9.26 18.80
CA GLN A 226 25.13 -9.88 17.65
C GLN A 226 25.20 -8.94 16.44
N SER A 227 25.31 -9.53 15.25
CA SER A 227 25.17 -8.85 13.97
C SER A 227 23.71 -8.76 13.58
N CYS A 228 23.30 -7.63 13.02
CA CYS A 228 21.97 -7.42 12.49
C CYS A 228 22.04 -7.29 10.97
N LYS A 229 21.01 -7.80 10.29
CA LYS A 229 20.83 -7.65 8.85
C LYS A 229 19.50 -7.03 8.52
N THR A 230 19.52 -6.00 7.69
CA THR A 230 18.30 -5.51 7.03
C THR A 230 18.08 -6.36 5.79
N ILE A 231 16.92 -6.99 5.70
CA ILE A 231 16.58 -7.99 4.70
C ILE A 231 15.28 -7.59 4.00
N PHE A 232 15.30 -7.60 2.68
CA PHE A 232 14.09 -7.54 1.86
C PHE A 232 13.73 -8.95 1.37
N ALA A 233 12.60 -9.50 1.84
CA ALA A 233 12.09 -10.79 1.41
C ALA A 233 11.08 -10.60 0.27
N PHE A 234 11.25 -11.33 -0.83
CA PHE A 234 10.37 -11.25 -1.99
C PHE A 234 10.00 -12.64 -2.51
N PRO A 235 9.02 -13.31 -1.89
CA PRO A 235 8.62 -14.67 -2.28
C PRO A 235 7.85 -14.70 -3.60
N THR A 236 7.70 -15.88 -4.16
CA THR A 236 6.75 -16.15 -5.25
C THR A 236 5.31 -16.10 -4.72
N LYS A 237 4.33 -15.83 -5.59
CA LYS A 237 2.92 -15.71 -5.17
C LYS A 237 2.38 -17.00 -4.55
N ASP A 238 2.81 -18.16 -5.02
CA ASP A 238 2.39 -19.46 -4.49
C ASP A 238 2.91 -19.75 -3.07
N GLN A 239 3.92 -19.01 -2.61
CA GLN A 239 4.41 -19.07 -1.23
C GLN A 239 3.62 -18.17 -0.28
N LEU A 240 2.79 -17.25 -0.80
CA LEU A 240 2.01 -16.31 -0.01
C LEU A 240 0.61 -16.86 0.30
N GLN A 241 0.12 -16.61 1.51
CA GLN A 241 -1.22 -17.04 1.94
C GLN A 241 -2.11 -15.86 2.33
N THR A 242 -1.55 -14.89 3.04
CA THR A 242 -2.28 -13.74 3.60
C THR A 242 -1.87 -12.42 2.97
N SER A 243 -0.92 -12.46 2.03
CA SER A 243 -0.42 -11.32 1.28
C SER A 243 -0.40 -11.63 -0.22
N SER A 244 -0.19 -10.59 -1.02
CA SER A 244 -0.06 -10.61 -2.47
C SER A 244 0.83 -9.43 -2.88
N TYR A 245 1.19 -9.39 -4.16
CA TYR A 245 1.88 -8.25 -4.73
C TYR A 245 1.56 -8.05 -6.21
N PHE A 246 1.77 -6.82 -6.66
CA PHE A 246 1.94 -6.48 -8.07
C PHE A 246 3.40 -6.19 -8.33
N PHE A 247 3.94 -6.77 -9.40
CA PHE A 247 5.32 -6.59 -9.77
C PHE A 247 5.44 -6.55 -11.29
N THR A 248 6.00 -5.46 -11.81
CA THR A 248 6.28 -5.24 -13.23
C THR A 248 7.56 -4.44 -13.39
N GLY A 249 8.09 -4.39 -14.61
CA GLY A 249 9.33 -3.69 -14.93
C GLY A 249 10.58 -4.54 -14.69
N ASP A 250 11.72 -3.87 -14.63
CA ASP A 250 13.04 -4.51 -14.56
C ASP A 250 13.48 -4.94 -13.14
N GLY A 251 12.69 -4.66 -12.11
CA GLY A 251 12.99 -4.93 -10.71
C GLY A 251 14.10 -4.09 -10.08
N LEU A 252 14.70 -3.13 -10.79
CA LEU A 252 15.74 -2.26 -10.25
C LEU A 252 15.18 -1.23 -9.26
N VAL A 253 15.52 -1.43 -7.99
CA VAL A 253 15.21 -0.50 -6.90
C VAL A 253 16.50 -0.08 -6.21
N SER A 254 16.53 1.12 -5.62
CA SER A 254 17.56 1.50 -4.67
C SER A 254 17.00 1.58 -3.26
N PHE A 255 17.85 1.21 -2.30
CA PHE A 255 17.60 1.45 -0.89
C PHE A 255 18.56 2.50 -0.37
N ALA A 256 18.07 3.40 0.47
CA ALA A 256 18.90 4.32 1.20
C ALA A 256 18.51 4.34 2.67
N ARG A 257 19.46 4.66 3.54
CA ARG A 257 19.20 4.88 4.96
C ARG A 257 19.03 6.38 5.21
N LEU A 258 17.83 6.83 5.58
CA LEU A 258 17.66 8.18 6.09
C LEU A 258 18.31 8.23 7.48
N GLY A 259 18.83 9.37 7.92
CA GLY A 259 19.64 9.46 9.14
C GLY A 259 19.07 8.79 10.40
N GLU A 260 19.86 8.70 11.46
CA GLU A 260 19.35 8.23 12.76
C GLU A 260 18.51 9.32 13.43
N ASP A 261 17.44 8.92 14.11
CA ASP A 261 16.58 9.80 14.91
C ASP A 261 16.06 11.01 14.11
N VAL A 262 15.76 10.80 12.82
CA VAL A 262 15.27 11.84 11.89
C VAL A 262 13.82 12.23 12.14
N GLY A 263 13.08 11.50 12.99
CA GLY A 263 11.73 11.84 13.40
C GLY A 263 10.72 11.64 12.28
N VAL A 264 10.72 10.47 11.65
CA VAL A 264 9.68 10.14 10.65
C VAL A 264 8.32 10.03 11.35
N GLY A 265 7.32 10.67 10.77
CA GLY A 265 5.96 10.72 11.33
C GLY A 265 4.90 10.77 10.24
N LEU A 266 3.63 10.75 10.65
CA LEU A 266 2.49 10.71 9.71
C LEU A 266 2.43 11.91 8.75
N ASP A 267 3.14 12.99 9.07
CA ASP A 267 3.27 14.20 8.27
C ASP A 267 4.53 14.23 7.39
N THR A 268 5.28 13.12 7.31
CA THR A 268 6.43 12.99 6.41
C THR A 268 5.97 13.03 4.96
N THR A 269 6.66 13.83 4.15
CA THR A 269 6.41 14.05 2.73
C THR A 269 7.65 13.66 1.92
N TYR A 270 7.54 13.67 0.59
CA TYR A 270 8.70 13.45 -0.28
C TYR A 270 9.79 14.50 -0.05
N ASP A 271 9.44 15.78 0.06
CA ASP A 271 10.41 16.86 0.31
C ASP A 271 11.13 16.68 1.65
N LYS A 272 10.41 16.34 2.72
CA LYS A 272 11.02 16.02 4.02
C LYS A 272 11.99 14.85 3.93
N ALA A 273 11.65 13.82 3.16
CA ALA A 273 12.54 12.67 2.96
C ALA A 273 13.86 13.08 2.27
N VAL A 274 13.79 14.01 1.31
CA VAL A 274 14.98 14.61 0.67
C VAL A 274 15.82 15.38 1.70
N GLU A 275 15.20 16.20 2.54
CA GLU A 275 15.89 16.92 3.63
C GLU A 275 16.54 15.97 4.65
N MET A 276 15.97 14.79 4.86
CA MET A 276 16.51 13.74 5.75
C MET A 276 17.68 12.94 5.15
N GLY A 277 18.16 13.30 3.95
CA GLY A 277 19.32 12.68 3.30
C GLY A 277 18.99 11.57 2.31
N ARG A 278 17.75 11.50 1.81
CA ARG A 278 17.40 10.62 0.68
C ARG A 278 18.24 11.01 -0.55
N GLY A 279 19.01 10.06 -1.07
CA GLY A 279 19.97 10.30 -2.16
C GLY A 279 21.43 10.43 -1.72
N GLU A 280 21.69 10.55 -0.41
CA GLU A 280 23.04 10.77 0.13
C GLU A 280 23.66 9.53 0.79
N ARG A 281 22.82 8.61 1.28
CA ARG A 281 23.22 7.36 1.96
C ARG A 281 22.65 6.13 1.25
N GLU A 282 22.94 6.04 -0.03
CA GLU A 282 22.53 4.88 -0.85
C GLU A 282 23.24 3.61 -0.37
N LEU A 283 22.46 2.56 -0.15
CA LEU A 283 22.92 1.22 0.23
C LEU A 283 23.15 0.32 -0.97
N GLY A 284 22.73 0.78 -2.16
CA GLY A 284 22.95 0.10 -3.43
C GLY A 284 21.68 -0.02 -4.26
N VAL A 285 21.87 -0.53 -5.48
CA VAL A 285 20.80 -0.89 -6.40
C VAL A 285 20.64 -2.40 -6.38
N PHE A 286 19.39 -2.86 -6.32
CA PHE A 286 19.01 -4.27 -6.22
C PHE A 286 18.04 -4.62 -7.34
N GLU A 287 18.27 -5.75 -8.01
CA GLU A 287 17.35 -6.31 -9.00
C GLU A 287 16.41 -7.30 -8.31
N LEU A 288 15.24 -6.82 -7.89
CA LEU A 288 14.24 -7.61 -7.20
C LEU A 288 13.53 -8.57 -8.15
N ARG A 289 13.41 -9.83 -7.71
CA ARG A 289 12.76 -10.93 -8.42
C ARG A 289 12.02 -11.79 -7.40
N PRO A 290 10.76 -12.17 -7.68
CA PRO A 290 10.06 -13.17 -6.90
C PRO A 290 10.88 -14.44 -6.64
N GLY A 291 10.75 -15.00 -5.44
CA GLY A 291 11.46 -16.19 -4.97
C GLY A 291 12.84 -15.92 -4.37
N ASN A 292 13.19 -14.67 -4.09
CA ASN A 292 14.51 -14.30 -3.57
C ASN A 292 14.44 -13.51 -2.27
N THR A 293 15.59 -13.43 -1.61
CA THR A 293 15.78 -12.61 -0.42
C THR A 293 17.08 -11.82 -0.57
N TYR A 294 17.04 -10.54 -0.19
CA TYR A 294 18.10 -9.57 -0.43
C TYR A 294 18.59 -9.00 0.90
N VAL A 295 19.90 -9.07 1.15
CA VAL A 295 20.51 -8.36 2.28
C VAL A 295 20.80 -6.95 1.84
N ILE A 296 20.09 -5.99 2.43
CA ILE A 296 20.21 -4.57 2.12
C ILE A 296 21.42 -3.96 2.85
N GLU A 297 21.62 -4.35 4.11
CA GLU A 297 22.73 -3.86 4.94
C GLU A 297 23.05 -4.90 6.04
N SER A 298 24.28 -4.90 6.53
CA SER A 298 24.70 -5.63 7.74
C SER A 298 25.41 -4.67 8.69
N PHE A 299 25.07 -4.73 9.97
CA PHE A 299 25.59 -3.84 11.01
C PHE A 299 25.65 -4.57 12.36
N GLU A 300 26.25 -3.95 13.38
CA GLU A 300 26.25 -4.50 14.74
C GLU A 300 24.96 -4.09 15.46
N CYS A 301 24.20 -5.05 16.02
CA CYS A 301 22.89 -4.74 16.62
C CYS A 301 22.96 -3.67 17.73
N LYS A 302 24.07 -3.64 18.48
CA LYS A 302 24.30 -2.68 19.55
C LYS A 302 24.44 -1.23 19.08
N GLU A 303 24.83 -1.00 17.83
CA GLU A 303 24.99 0.37 17.30
C GLU A 303 23.65 1.11 17.23
N LEU A 304 22.56 0.38 16.94
CA LEU A 304 21.24 0.95 16.70
C LEU A 304 20.28 0.74 17.86
N ALA A 305 20.72 0.09 18.95
CA ALA A 305 19.85 -0.22 20.07
C ALA A 305 19.26 1.05 20.71
N GLY A 306 17.92 1.07 20.83
CA GLY A 306 17.18 2.21 21.36
C GLY A 306 17.02 3.38 20.41
N ARG A 307 17.36 3.22 19.13
CA ARG A 307 17.29 4.28 18.12
C ARG A 307 16.21 4.02 17.09
N GLU A 308 15.81 5.12 16.46
CA GLU A 308 15.03 5.10 15.22
C GLU A 308 15.97 4.78 14.04
N VAL A 309 15.59 3.79 13.23
CA VAL A 309 16.28 3.43 11.99
C VAL A 309 15.33 3.54 10.82
N VAL A 310 15.70 4.34 9.83
CA VAL A 310 14.82 4.68 8.71
C VAL A 310 15.45 4.28 7.38
N TYR A 311 14.71 3.51 6.60
CA TYR A 311 15.06 3.14 5.23
C TYR A 311 14.07 3.77 4.25
N VAL A 312 14.52 4.04 3.03
CA VAL A 312 13.64 4.36 1.91
C VAL A 312 13.92 3.42 0.75
N MET A 313 12.85 2.92 0.12
CA MET A 313 12.89 2.15 -1.12
C MET A 313 12.34 3.00 -2.26
N MET A 314 13.08 3.10 -3.34
CA MET A 314 12.74 3.92 -4.52
C MET A 314 13.21 3.26 -5.82
N VAL A 315 12.69 3.71 -6.96
CA VAL A 315 13.18 3.24 -8.26
C VAL A 315 14.63 3.67 -8.48
N ALA A 316 15.47 2.76 -9.00
CA ALA A 316 16.84 3.08 -9.34
C ALA A 316 16.91 3.82 -10.69
N LYS A 317 16.99 5.15 -10.67
CA LYS A 317 17.07 5.94 -11.90
C LYS A 317 18.45 5.85 -12.57
N GLY A 318 18.46 5.78 -13.90
CA GLY A 318 19.69 5.73 -14.70
C GLY A 318 20.34 4.34 -14.76
N TYR A 319 19.64 3.30 -14.30
CA TYR A 319 20.03 1.90 -14.39
C TYR A 319 19.05 1.15 -15.30
N GLY A 320 19.51 0.03 -15.89
CA GLY A 320 18.69 -0.84 -16.74
C GLY A 320 18.37 -0.27 -18.12
N ASP A 321 17.41 -0.90 -18.79
CA ASP A 321 16.95 -0.57 -20.15
C ASP A 321 15.89 0.56 -20.17
N GLY A 322 15.66 1.22 -19.02
CA GLY A 322 14.70 2.31 -18.87
C GLY A 322 13.26 1.88 -18.59
N VAL A 323 13.02 0.60 -18.28
CA VAL A 323 11.70 0.10 -17.87
C VAL A 323 11.57 0.17 -16.36
N GLU A 324 10.99 1.24 -15.85
CA GLU A 324 10.93 1.46 -14.40
C GLU A 324 10.14 0.38 -13.67
N THR A 325 10.67 -0.03 -12.53
CA THR A 325 10.03 -1.01 -11.63
C THR A 325 8.77 -0.45 -11.02
N CYS A 326 7.69 -1.23 -11.08
CA CYS A 326 6.52 -1.03 -10.22
C CYS A 326 6.33 -2.25 -9.33
N LEU A 327 6.41 -2.04 -8.02
CA LEU A 327 6.17 -3.06 -7.01
C LEU A 327 5.23 -2.49 -5.95
N VAL A 328 4.15 -3.20 -5.65
CA VAL A 328 3.24 -2.92 -4.53
C VAL A 328 2.98 -4.23 -3.81
N TYR A 329 3.15 -4.26 -2.49
CA TYR A 329 2.94 -5.46 -1.67
C TYR A 329 2.44 -5.08 -0.27
N PHE A 330 1.68 -5.97 0.36
CA PHE A 330 1.33 -5.86 1.78
C PHE A 330 2.46 -6.44 2.64
N GLN A 331 3.03 -5.66 3.57
CA GLN A 331 4.08 -6.13 4.46
C GLN A 331 3.51 -7.22 5.38
N ASP A 332 4.04 -8.44 5.26
CA ASP A 332 3.50 -9.60 5.98
C ASP A 332 4.60 -10.60 6.30
N TRP A 333 4.43 -11.34 7.39
CA TRP A 333 5.33 -12.42 7.81
C TRP A 333 4.70 -13.81 7.69
N ASN A 334 3.40 -13.93 7.40
CA ASN A 334 2.67 -15.19 7.47
C ASN A 334 2.56 -15.93 6.11
N PRO A 335 2.81 -17.26 6.10
CA PRO A 335 3.96 -17.93 6.69
C PRO A 335 5.26 -17.67 5.92
N SER A 336 5.19 -17.13 4.70
CA SER A 336 6.34 -16.69 3.93
C SER A 336 6.44 -15.17 4.00
N PRO A 337 7.51 -14.60 4.57
CA PRO A 337 7.62 -13.16 4.70
C PRO A 337 7.78 -12.44 3.36
N ILE A 338 7.11 -11.30 3.23
CA ILE A 338 7.30 -10.34 2.14
C ILE A 338 7.48 -8.93 2.71
N GLY A 339 8.51 -8.25 2.23
CA GLY A 339 8.84 -6.89 2.62
C GLY A 339 10.16 -6.75 3.37
N LEU A 340 10.31 -5.64 4.10
CA LEU A 340 11.57 -5.26 4.74
C LEU A 340 11.56 -5.67 6.21
N PHE A 341 12.65 -6.24 6.71
CA PHE A 341 12.80 -6.71 8.09
C PHE A 341 14.21 -6.47 8.60
N ILE A 342 14.39 -6.39 9.92
CA ILE A 342 15.71 -6.40 10.56
C ILE A 342 15.84 -7.68 11.37
N ARG A 343 16.75 -8.57 10.97
CA ARG A 343 17.03 -9.82 11.67
C ARG A 343 18.23 -9.69 12.58
N LYS A 344 18.14 -10.26 13.78
CA LYS A 344 19.25 -10.46 14.72
C LYS A 344 19.92 -11.81 14.46
N CYS A 345 21.25 -11.79 14.41
CA CYS A 345 22.15 -12.93 14.27
C CYS A 345 23.22 -12.84 15.39
#